data_AF-A0A925H5C8-F1
#
_entry.id   AF-A0A925H5C8-F1
#
_cell.length_a   1.000
_cell.length_b   1.000
_cell.length_c   1.000
_cell.angle_alpha   90.00
_cell.angle_beta   90.00
_cell.angle_gamma   90.00
#
_symmetry.space_group_name_H-M   'P 1'
#
loop_
_entity.id
_entity.type
_entity.pdbx_description
1 polymer ?
#
loop_
_entity_poly.entity_id
_entity_poly.type
_entity_poly.pdbx_seq_one_letter_code
_entity_poly.pdbx_strand_id
1 'polypeptide(L)'
;MMRQPTFFEKDSSDGEADTARLVLYALGDFQARGKVLADRDLPFDRLRGALRRAAEAFGADELGDEQTASALSSLGANVRRVPTFFAKHPFRVVVPASLAERAREFLKQEQSRE
;
A
#
# COMPACT_ATOMS: atom_id res chain seq x y z
N MET A 1 7.83 -15.49 38.59
CA MET A 1 8.01 -16.29 37.36
C MET A 1 7.44 -15.46 36.22
N MET A 2 8.30 -14.89 35.39
CA MET A 2 7.93 -13.93 34.34
C MET A 2 7.25 -14.67 33.18
N ARG A 3 6.03 -14.26 32.80
CA ARG A 3 5.46 -14.58 31.49
C ARG A 3 5.92 -13.50 30.51
N GLN A 4 6.98 -13.78 29.76
CA GLN A 4 7.27 -13.02 28.55
C GLN A 4 6.18 -13.35 27.52
N PRO A 5 5.50 -12.35 26.95
CA PRO A 5 4.62 -12.59 25.80
C PRO A 5 5.49 -12.93 24.59
N THR A 6 5.23 -14.06 23.96
CA THR A 6 5.86 -14.46 22.70
C THR A 6 5.38 -13.52 21.59
N PHE A 7 6.33 -12.93 20.87
CA PHE A 7 6.20 -11.94 19.79
C PHE A 7 5.42 -12.43 18.54
N PHE A 8 4.69 -13.54 18.63
CA PHE A 8 4.07 -14.27 17.51
C PHE A 8 2.55 -14.46 17.63
N GLU A 9 1.87 -13.64 18.42
CA GLU A 9 0.41 -13.51 18.37
C GLU A 9 0.03 -12.10 17.88
N LYS A 10 0.49 -11.72 16.68
CA LYS A 10 -0.22 -10.71 15.89
C LYS A 10 -1.23 -11.48 15.06
N ASP A 11 -2.48 -11.44 15.51
CA ASP A 11 -3.65 -11.96 14.82
C ASP A 11 -3.55 -11.64 13.32
N SER A 12 -3.81 -12.60 12.42
CA SER A 12 -3.67 -12.40 10.97
C SER A 12 -4.52 -11.22 10.45
N SER A 13 -5.57 -10.87 11.20
CA SER A 13 -6.43 -9.69 11.00
C SER A 13 -5.68 -8.36 11.22
N ASP A 14 -4.77 -8.29 12.18
CA ASP A 14 -3.98 -7.08 12.47
C ASP A 14 -2.94 -6.84 11.37
N GLY A 15 -2.33 -7.90 10.83
CA GLY A 15 -1.35 -7.80 9.74
C GLY A 15 -1.94 -7.33 8.42
N GLU A 16 -3.15 -7.80 8.09
CA GLU A 16 -3.88 -7.35 6.88
C GLU A 16 -4.37 -5.90 7.03
N ALA A 17 -4.86 -5.53 8.20
CA ALA A 17 -5.24 -4.15 8.51
C ALA A 17 -4.04 -3.19 8.46
N ASP A 18 -2.87 -3.61 8.94
CA ASP A 18 -1.60 -2.85 8.83
C ASP A 18 -1.21 -2.65 7.37
N THR A 19 -1.29 -3.72 6.57
CA THR A 19 -0.95 -3.69 5.14
C THR A 19 -1.88 -2.76 4.37
N ALA A 20 -3.19 -2.81 4.64
CA ALA A 20 -4.17 -1.94 3.99
C ALA A 20 -3.94 -0.45 4.33
N ARG A 21 -3.60 -0.14 5.60
CA ARG A 21 -3.25 1.23 6.02
C ARG A 21 -2.00 1.74 5.31
N LEU A 22 -0.94 0.92 5.24
CA LEU A 22 0.28 1.23 4.51
C LEU A 22 0.02 1.56 3.04
N VAL A 23 -0.79 0.73 2.37
CA VAL A 23 -1.15 0.94 0.96
C VAL A 23 -1.98 2.21 0.80
N LEU A 24 -2.98 2.46 1.63
CA LEU A 24 -3.78 3.69 1.58
C LEU A 24 -2.91 4.95 1.78
N TYR A 25 -2.02 4.92 2.76
CA TYR A 25 -1.06 6.00 2.99
C TYR A 25 -0.17 6.23 1.76
N ALA A 26 0.41 5.16 1.21
CA ALA A 26 1.26 5.24 0.03
C ALA A 26 0.54 5.84 -1.18
N LEU A 27 -0.71 5.45 -1.45
CA LEU A 27 -1.52 6.01 -2.54
C LEU A 27 -1.85 7.50 -2.29
N GLY A 28 -2.05 7.89 -1.03
CA GLY A 28 -2.21 9.29 -0.64
C GLY A 28 -0.94 10.11 -0.88
N ASP A 29 0.21 9.67 -0.35
CA ASP A 29 1.51 10.35 -0.51
C ASP A 29 1.91 10.46 -1.99
N PHE A 30 1.64 9.42 -2.78
CA PHE A 30 1.87 9.45 -4.21
C PHE A 30 1.12 10.60 -4.89
N GLN A 31 -0.15 10.81 -4.54
CA GLN A 31 -0.99 11.86 -5.09
C GLN A 31 -0.63 13.26 -4.58
N ALA A 32 -0.28 13.39 -3.30
CA ALA A 32 0.15 14.66 -2.69
C ALA A 32 1.38 15.26 -3.40
N ARG A 33 2.20 14.40 -4.03
CA ARG A 33 3.35 14.79 -4.85
C ARG A 33 3.00 15.20 -6.29
N GLY A 34 1.72 15.48 -6.57
CA GLY A 34 1.23 15.91 -7.88
C GLY A 34 1.08 14.78 -8.90
N LYS A 35 1.14 13.51 -8.49
CA LYS A 35 1.02 12.37 -9.41
C LYS A 35 -0.43 11.91 -9.51
N VAL A 36 -0.96 11.91 -10.74
CA VAL A 36 -2.31 11.43 -11.02
C VAL A 36 -2.36 9.90 -10.91
N LEU A 37 -3.30 9.40 -10.11
CA LEU A 37 -3.46 7.99 -9.76
C LEU A 37 -4.78 7.40 -10.29
N ALA A 38 -5.87 8.18 -10.24
CA ALA A 38 -7.20 7.76 -10.66
C ALA A 38 -7.25 7.32 -12.13
N ASP A 39 -7.82 6.13 -12.37
CA ASP A 39 -8.12 5.53 -13.68
C ASP A 39 -6.93 5.39 -14.64
N ARG A 40 -5.71 5.50 -14.12
CA ARG A 40 -4.49 5.30 -14.90
C ARG A 40 -3.96 3.90 -14.74
N ASP A 41 -3.61 3.29 -15.86
CA ASP A 41 -2.82 2.07 -15.89
C ASP A 41 -1.35 2.40 -15.59
N LEU A 42 -0.91 2.08 -14.37
CA LEU A 42 0.42 2.39 -13.86
C LEU A 42 1.25 1.12 -13.71
N PRO A 43 2.53 1.13 -14.13
CA PRO A 43 3.47 0.08 -13.73
C PRO A 43 3.72 0.15 -12.22
N PHE A 44 3.76 -1.01 -11.58
CA PHE A 44 3.91 -1.15 -10.14
C PHE A 44 5.19 -0.49 -9.60
N ASP A 45 6.27 -0.47 -10.38
CA ASP A 45 7.52 0.25 -10.08
C ASP A 45 7.31 1.70 -9.64
N ARG A 46 6.28 2.39 -10.20
CA ARG A 46 5.99 3.78 -9.84
C ARG A 46 5.48 3.92 -8.41
N LEU A 47 4.83 2.89 -7.86
CA LEU A 47 4.26 2.88 -6.52
C LEU A 47 5.29 2.49 -5.46
N ARG A 48 6.33 1.71 -5.82
CA ARG A 48 7.38 1.22 -4.91
C ARG A 48 7.97 2.32 -4.02
N GLY A 49 8.27 3.47 -4.61
CA GLY A 49 8.82 4.60 -3.85
C GLY A 49 7.84 5.14 -2.79
N ALA A 50 6.54 5.16 -3.06
CA ALA A 50 5.53 5.59 -2.08
C ALA A 50 5.29 4.52 -1.01
N LEU A 51 5.29 3.24 -1.39
CA LEU A 51 5.16 2.11 -0.47
C LEU A 51 6.32 2.05 0.52
N ARG A 52 7.55 2.24 0.05
CA ARG A 52 8.72 2.31 0.92
C ARG A 52 8.61 3.42 1.96
N ARG A 53 8.21 4.63 1.54
CA ARG A 53 8.01 5.75 2.48
C ARG A 53 6.88 5.49 3.47
N ALA A 54 5.81 4.82 3.05
CA ALA A 54 4.75 4.41 3.96
C ALA A 54 5.28 3.43 5.01
N ALA A 55 6.07 2.41 4.60
CA ALA A 55 6.70 1.48 5.54
C ALA A 55 7.60 2.21 6.55
N GLU A 56 8.44 3.14 6.06
CA GLU A 56 9.28 3.99 6.90
C GLU A 56 8.46 4.86 7.88
N ALA A 57 7.36 5.48 7.43
CA ALA A 57 6.50 6.32 8.27
C ALA A 57 5.77 5.55 9.37
N PHE A 58 5.44 4.28 9.13
CA PHE A 58 4.73 3.42 10.10
C PHE A 58 5.68 2.54 10.92
N GLY A 59 7.00 2.61 10.68
CA GLY A 59 7.98 1.74 11.32
C GLY A 59 7.78 0.26 10.99
N ALA A 60 7.27 -0.03 9.79
CA ALA A 60 6.96 -1.37 9.31
C ALA A 60 8.00 -1.87 8.30
N ASP A 61 8.04 -3.20 8.11
CA ASP A 61 8.85 -3.80 7.05
C ASP A 61 8.29 -3.47 5.65
N GLU A 62 9.19 -3.45 4.68
CA GLU A 62 8.80 -3.17 3.29
C GLU A 62 7.93 -4.30 2.73
N LEU A 63 6.76 -3.94 2.22
CA LEU A 63 5.83 -4.89 1.62
C LEU A 63 6.41 -5.51 0.34
N GLY A 64 6.31 -6.83 0.26
CA GLY A 64 6.61 -7.57 -0.97
C GLY A 64 5.60 -7.28 -2.09
N ASP A 65 5.97 -7.61 -3.32
CA ASP A 65 5.14 -7.34 -4.50
C ASP A 65 3.78 -8.04 -4.42
N GLU A 66 3.76 -9.33 -4.08
CA GLU A 66 2.53 -10.13 -3.96
C GLU A 66 1.61 -9.61 -2.85
N GLN A 67 2.19 -9.27 -1.70
CA GLN A 67 1.45 -8.76 -0.56
C GLN A 67 0.81 -7.41 -0.88
N THR A 68 1.55 -6.53 -1.55
CA THR A 68 1.04 -5.25 -2.01
C THR A 68 -0.03 -5.42 -3.08
N ALA A 69 0.18 -6.30 -4.07
CA ALA A 69 -0.77 -6.58 -5.13
C ALA A 69 -2.10 -7.10 -4.56
N SER A 70 -2.02 -8.02 -3.59
CA SER A 70 -3.17 -8.52 -2.84
C SER A 70 -3.90 -7.39 -2.10
N ALA A 71 -3.18 -6.58 -1.32
CA ALA A 71 -3.77 -5.48 -0.57
C ALA A 71 -4.41 -4.40 -1.47
N LEU A 72 -3.77 -4.05 -2.59
CA LEU A 72 -4.34 -3.15 -3.59
C LEU A 72 -5.64 -3.73 -4.16
N SER A 73 -5.65 -5.02 -4.49
CA SER A 73 -6.85 -5.72 -4.98
C SER A 73 -7.97 -5.72 -3.94
N SER A 74 -7.67 -6.04 -2.68
CA SER A 74 -8.64 -6.04 -1.57
C SER A 74 -9.21 -4.65 -1.29
N LEU A 75 -8.43 -3.59 -1.54
CA LEU A 75 -8.89 -2.20 -1.44
C LEU A 75 -9.74 -1.75 -2.64
N GLY A 76 -9.85 -2.58 -3.69
CA GLY A 76 -10.67 -2.31 -4.88
C GLY A 76 -9.89 -1.78 -6.08
N ALA A 77 -8.55 -1.80 -6.08
CA ALA A 77 -7.78 -1.53 -7.27
C ALA A 77 -7.84 -2.72 -8.24
N ASN A 78 -7.79 -2.45 -9.55
CA ASN A 78 -7.61 -3.49 -10.54
C ASN A 78 -6.12 -3.76 -10.72
N VAL A 79 -5.65 -4.92 -10.22
CA VAL A 79 -4.27 -5.36 -10.33
C VAL A 79 -4.19 -6.52 -11.30
N ARG A 80 -3.31 -6.38 -12.30
CA ARG A 80 -3.05 -7.45 -13.27
C ARG A 80 -1.57 -7.79 -13.30
N ARG A 81 -1.28 -9.09 -13.32
CA ARG A 81 0.08 -9.58 -13.54
C ARG A 81 0.44 -9.47 -15.02
N VAL A 82 1.66 -9.04 -15.30
CA VAL A 82 2.26 -9.06 -16.64
C VAL A 82 3.40 -10.08 -16.68
N PRO A 83 3.80 -10.60 -17.85
CA PRO A 83 4.91 -11.54 -17.90
C PRO A 83 6.21 -10.91 -17.37
N THR A 84 7.00 -11.69 -16.65
CA THR A 84 8.17 -11.22 -15.89
C THR A 84 9.29 -10.64 -16.74
N PHE A 85 9.33 -10.95 -18.03
CA PHE A 85 10.28 -10.35 -18.97
C PHE A 85 9.90 -8.91 -19.38
N PHE A 86 8.70 -8.43 -19.05
CA PHE A 86 8.28 -7.04 -19.32
C PHE A 86 8.66 -6.07 -18.20
N ALA A 87 8.81 -6.53 -16.95
CA ALA A 87 9.08 -5.67 -15.80
C ALA A 87 9.70 -6.45 -14.64
N LYS A 88 10.57 -5.78 -13.87
CA LYS A 88 11.17 -6.32 -12.64
C LYS A 88 10.10 -6.65 -11.60
N HIS A 89 9.09 -5.79 -11.48
CA HIS A 89 7.92 -6.00 -10.62
C HIS A 89 6.70 -6.24 -11.54
N PRO A 90 6.24 -7.49 -11.70
CA PRO A 90 5.40 -7.91 -12.82
C PRO A 90 3.92 -7.55 -12.64
N PHE A 91 3.60 -6.33 -12.20
CA PHE A 91 2.24 -5.88 -11.96
C PHE A 91 1.92 -4.55 -12.64
N ARG A 92 0.69 -4.43 -13.14
CA ARG A 92 0.07 -3.18 -13.53
C ARG A 92 -1.16 -2.93 -12.68
N VAL A 93 -1.34 -1.69 -12.27
CA VAL A 93 -2.35 -1.28 -11.29
C VAL A 93 -3.17 -0.15 -11.89
N VAL A 94 -4.50 -0.29 -11.83
CA VAL A 94 -5.46 0.78 -12.08
C VAL A 94 -6.18 1.06 -10.76
N VAL A 95 -6.06 2.27 -10.26
CA VAL A 95 -6.74 2.68 -9.03
C VAL A 95 -8.00 3.47 -9.40
N PRO A 96 -9.21 3.01 -9.03
CA PRO A 96 -10.43 3.76 -9.33
C PRO A 96 -10.45 5.09 -8.58
N ALA A 97 -11.15 6.08 -9.14
CA ALA A 97 -11.27 7.41 -8.53
C ALA A 97 -11.73 7.38 -7.07
N SER A 98 -12.68 6.50 -6.71
CA SER A 98 -13.16 6.33 -5.33
C SER A 98 -12.04 5.93 -4.35
N LEU A 99 -11.17 5.00 -4.74
CA LEU A 99 -10.03 4.59 -3.91
C LEU A 99 -8.96 5.68 -3.89
N ALA A 100 -8.76 6.39 -4.99
CA ALA A 100 -7.83 7.53 -5.05
C ALA A 100 -8.25 8.65 -4.08
N GLU A 101 -9.53 9.02 -4.05
CA GLU A 101 -10.06 10.00 -3.09
C GLU A 101 -9.97 9.49 -1.64
N ARG A 102 -10.38 8.24 -1.38
CA ARG A 102 -10.25 7.62 -0.05
C ARG A 102 -8.81 7.67 0.47
N ALA A 103 -7.83 7.42 -0.40
CA ALA A 103 -6.41 7.47 -0.03
C ALA A 103 -5.93 8.90 0.29
N ARG A 104 -6.46 9.92 -0.40
CA ARG A 104 -6.17 11.33 -0.08
C ARG A 104 -6.73 11.72 1.28
N GLU A 105 -7.96 11.32 1.56
CA GLU A 105 -8.59 11.57 2.85
C GLU A 105 -7.83 10.87 3.98
N PHE A 106 -7.41 9.62 3.76
CA PHE A 106 -6.61 8.87 4.71
C PHE A 106 -5.29 9.58 5.05
N LEU A 107 -4.54 10.05 4.04
CA LEU A 107 -3.30 10.79 4.29
C LEU A 107 -3.55 12.07 5.09
N LYS A 108 -4.59 12.83 4.75
CA LYS A 108 -4.94 14.06 5.49
C LYS A 108 -5.25 13.78 6.96
N GLN A 109 -5.94 12.68 7.24
CA GLN A 109 -6.27 12.27 8.61
C GLN A 109 -5.02 11.90 9.40
N GLU A 110 -4.10 11.11 8.82
CA GLU A 110 -2.87 10.73 9.51
C GLU A 110 -1.96 11.95 9.74
N GLN A 111 -1.85 12.89 8.78
CA GLN A 111 -1.11 14.14 8.96
C GLN A 111 -1.71 15.09 10.00
N SER A 112 -3.00 14.96 10.30
CA SER A 112 -3.68 15.77 11.33
C SER A 112 -3.55 15.16 12.74
N ARG A 113 -3.01 13.94 12.84
CA ARG A 113 -2.81 13.20 14.09
C ARG A 113 -1.40 13.35 14.66
N GLU A 114 -0.45 13.75 13.83
CA GLU A 114 0.92 14.13 14.21
C GLU A 114 0.97 15.56 14.77
#